data_AF-A0A258AE87-F1
#
_entry.id   AF-A0A258AE87-F1
#
_cell.length_a   1.000
_cell.length_b   1.000
_cell.length_c   1.000
_cell.angle_alpha   90.00
_cell.angle_beta   90.00
_cell.angle_gamma   90.00
#
_symmetry.space_group_name_H-M   'P 1'
#
loop_
_entity.id
_entity.type
_entity.pdbx_description
1 polymer ?
#
loop_
_entity_poly.entity_id
_entity_poly.type
_entity_poly.pdbx_seq_one_letter_code
_entity_poly.pdbx_strand_id
1 'polypeptide(L)'
;SSSGAIAAFTAAWERPEAFSRVFSTIGTYVDQRGGNDYPVMIRKAEPKALRIFLQDGSNDANGTGGNWFLANNEMLSALEFAGYESNHVWGDGGHNGKHATAIFPDAMRWLWKDWPKAVTKGVGSKAPVMEVLGAGSEWQLVGEGYGFTEGPAVNAKGEVFFTDIPNSRIHKVGLDGKVSVFAENTGKANGLMFGPDGRLFACASGNKQIVAYDEAAKMTVIAEGIDSNDLCIGLNGNLYVTDPPHKQVWLIKPNGEKSVVDTNDKSGIAFPNGLRLTPDQSLLLVADMLGQFIWSYHIEADGTLSAKQPYHHLRIPDGLMESGADGMTLDTQGRLYVATHAGIQFCDQAGRVNGIIAKPQRKWLANVVFGGANFDELYACNGDKVFKRKTQVKGV
;
A
#
# COMPACT_ATOMS: atom_id res chain seq x y z
N SER A 1 -4.48 4.30 34.78
CA SER A 1 -3.49 3.38 34.22
C SER A 1 -2.84 4.07 33.05
N SER A 2 -1.51 4.18 33.02
CA SER A 2 -0.78 4.94 31.99
C SER A 2 -1.00 4.34 30.60
N SER A 3 -0.91 3.02 30.46
CA SER A 3 -1.00 2.31 29.17
C SER A 3 -2.43 2.00 28.70
N GLY A 4 -3.46 2.23 29.52
CA GLY A 4 -4.84 1.84 29.19
C GLY A 4 -5.40 2.59 27.99
N ALA A 5 -5.07 3.87 27.87
CA ALA A 5 -5.53 4.74 26.78
C ALA A 5 -4.95 4.32 25.43
N ILE A 6 -3.63 4.15 25.33
CA ILE A 6 -3.00 3.68 24.08
C ILE A 6 -3.50 2.28 23.71
N ALA A 7 -3.65 1.36 24.67
CA ALA A 7 -4.16 0.02 24.39
C ALA A 7 -5.60 0.04 23.83
N ALA A 8 -6.48 0.86 24.42
CA ALA A 8 -7.85 1.04 23.94
C ALA A 8 -7.88 1.67 22.53
N PHE A 9 -7.03 2.68 22.28
CA PHE A 9 -6.93 3.30 20.97
C PHE A 9 -6.38 2.32 19.92
N THR A 10 -5.31 1.59 20.22
CA THR A 10 -4.73 0.57 19.32
C THR A 10 -5.77 -0.50 18.96
N ALA A 11 -6.52 -1.02 19.94
CA ALA A 11 -7.57 -1.99 19.68
C ALA A 11 -8.62 -1.46 18.69
N ALA A 12 -9.08 -0.21 18.90
CA ALA A 12 -10.01 0.45 18.00
C ALA A 12 -9.39 0.78 16.63
N TRP A 13 -8.13 1.18 16.59
CA TRP A 13 -7.41 1.46 15.37
C TRP A 13 -7.27 0.20 14.51
N GLU A 14 -6.88 -0.93 15.10
CA GLU A 14 -6.64 -2.18 14.37
C GLU A 14 -7.91 -2.99 14.09
N ARG A 15 -8.98 -2.75 14.86
CA ARG A 15 -10.26 -3.48 14.80
C ARG A 15 -11.46 -2.52 14.90
N PRO A 16 -11.59 -1.52 14.01
CA PRO A 16 -12.67 -0.52 14.09
C PRO A 16 -14.07 -1.13 13.96
N GLU A 17 -14.18 -2.33 13.38
CA GLU A 17 -15.43 -3.10 13.29
C GLU A 17 -15.89 -3.64 14.65
N ALA A 18 -14.97 -3.86 15.59
CA ALA A 18 -15.25 -4.39 16.92
C ALA A 18 -15.25 -3.29 17.99
N PHE A 19 -14.36 -2.30 17.85
CA PHE A 19 -14.20 -1.21 18.81
C PHE A 19 -14.27 0.13 18.09
N SER A 20 -15.35 0.87 18.31
CA SER A 20 -15.63 2.15 17.64
C SER A 20 -15.75 3.35 18.58
N ARG A 21 -15.65 3.13 19.90
CA ARG A 21 -15.79 4.16 20.93
C ARG A 21 -14.62 4.05 21.89
N VAL A 22 -13.79 5.10 21.97
CA VAL A 22 -12.55 5.09 22.75
C VAL A 22 -12.62 6.14 23.84
N PHE A 23 -12.48 5.71 25.09
CA PHE A 23 -12.22 6.60 26.23
C PHE A 23 -10.74 6.54 26.57
N SER A 24 -10.02 7.64 26.29
CA SER A 24 -8.57 7.72 26.40
C SER A 24 -8.19 8.78 27.44
N THR A 25 -7.75 8.33 28.61
CA THR A 25 -7.29 9.21 29.69
C THR A 25 -5.81 9.00 29.98
N ILE A 26 -5.02 10.07 30.10
CA ILE A 26 -3.58 9.99 30.38
C ILE A 26 -2.90 9.12 29.30
N GLY A 27 -3.05 9.53 28.04
CA GLY A 27 -2.65 8.73 26.89
C GLY A 27 -1.14 8.62 26.75
N THR A 28 -0.60 7.39 26.72
CA THR A 28 0.82 7.13 26.39
C THR A 28 1.10 7.30 24.90
N TYR A 29 0.77 8.45 24.31
CA TYR A 29 1.05 8.76 22.90
C TYR A 29 2.44 9.40 22.71
N VAL A 30 3.35 9.13 23.64
CA VAL A 30 4.74 9.56 23.66
C VAL A 30 5.64 8.49 23.03
N ASP A 31 6.95 8.77 22.86
CA ASP A 31 7.93 7.80 22.36
C ASP A 31 8.24 6.72 23.40
N GLN A 32 7.26 5.85 23.60
CA GLN A 32 7.36 4.60 24.33
C GLN A 32 6.82 3.51 23.42
N ARG A 33 7.73 2.81 22.76
CA ARG A 33 7.41 1.76 21.78
C ARG A 33 6.50 2.28 20.65
N GLY A 34 6.77 3.47 20.12
CA GLY A 34 6.07 4.01 18.95
C GLY A 34 4.74 4.70 19.21
N GLY A 35 4.37 4.99 20.47
CA GLY A 35 3.12 5.69 20.79
C GLY A 35 2.98 7.06 20.10
N ASN A 36 4.10 7.74 19.84
CA ASN A 36 4.20 9.00 19.12
C ASN A 36 3.92 8.89 17.61
N ASP A 37 3.79 7.67 17.06
CA ASP A 37 3.48 7.49 15.64
C ASP A 37 1.99 7.68 15.33
N TYR A 38 1.11 7.53 16.33
CA TYR A 38 -0.34 7.59 16.12
C TYR A 38 -0.82 8.91 15.48
N PRO A 39 -0.40 10.10 15.93
CA PRO A 39 -0.79 11.35 15.28
C PRO A 39 -0.44 11.38 13.79
N VAL A 40 0.74 10.87 13.42
CA VAL A 40 1.18 10.80 12.01
C VAL A 40 0.35 9.76 11.24
N MET A 41 0.08 8.59 11.83
CA MET A 41 -0.75 7.56 11.20
C MET A 41 -2.18 8.05 10.95
N ILE A 42 -2.78 8.77 11.90
CA ILE A 42 -4.11 9.35 11.76
C ILE A 42 -4.17 10.32 10.58
N ARG A 43 -3.12 11.10 10.35
CA ARG A 43 -3.03 12.06 9.24
C ARG A 43 -2.83 11.40 7.87
N LYS A 44 -2.27 10.18 7.82
CA LYS A 44 -1.94 9.47 6.58
C LYS A 44 -2.96 8.40 6.19
N ALA A 45 -3.67 7.84 7.15
CA ALA A 45 -4.62 6.76 6.91
C ALA A 45 -6.01 7.28 6.52
N GLU A 46 -6.80 6.41 5.90
CA GLU A 46 -8.22 6.65 5.72
C GLU A 46 -8.93 6.77 7.09
N PRO A 47 -9.91 7.70 7.22
CA PRO A 47 -10.72 7.79 8.42
C PRO A 47 -11.46 6.48 8.71
N LYS A 48 -11.28 5.97 9.92
CA LYS A 48 -11.96 4.81 10.47
C LYS A 48 -13.24 5.25 11.19
N ALA A 49 -14.16 4.31 11.40
CA ALA A 49 -15.42 4.57 12.09
C ALA A 49 -15.23 4.65 13.62
N LEU A 50 -14.50 5.67 14.09
CA LEU A 50 -14.11 5.84 15.49
C LEU A 50 -14.67 7.13 16.07
N ARG A 51 -15.11 7.04 17.33
CA ARG A 51 -15.46 8.17 18.19
C ARG A 51 -14.55 8.15 19.41
N ILE A 52 -13.86 9.25 19.67
CA ILE A 52 -12.77 9.28 20.65
C ILE A 52 -13.01 10.39 21.66
N PHE A 53 -12.93 10.07 22.94
CA PHE A 53 -12.93 11.04 24.03
C PHE A 53 -11.56 11.06 24.70
N LEU A 54 -10.91 12.22 24.73
CA LEU A 54 -9.58 12.41 25.31
C LEU A 54 -9.64 13.12 26.68
N GLN A 55 -8.76 12.75 27.57
CA GLN A 55 -8.51 13.47 28.82
C GLN A 55 -7.04 13.40 29.15
N ASP A 56 -6.49 14.53 29.55
CA ASP A 56 -5.17 14.62 30.16
C ASP A 56 -5.07 15.85 31.08
N GLY A 57 -3.95 16.01 31.79
CA GLY A 57 -3.67 17.15 32.67
C GLY A 57 -2.39 17.88 32.26
N SER A 58 -2.39 19.21 32.33
CA SER A 58 -1.23 20.01 31.91
C SER A 58 0.05 19.77 32.74
N ASN A 59 -0.10 19.20 33.94
CA ASN A 59 1.01 18.81 34.82
C ASN A 59 1.29 17.29 34.78
N ASP A 60 0.83 16.59 33.75
CA ASP A 60 1.14 15.16 33.55
C ASP A 60 2.64 14.92 33.29
N ALA A 61 3.02 13.66 33.17
CA ALA A 61 4.39 13.22 33.01
C ALA A 61 5.11 13.92 31.86
N ASN A 62 6.35 14.32 32.13
CA ASN A 62 7.30 14.79 31.14
C ASN A 62 8.62 14.09 31.39
N GLY A 63 8.97 13.16 30.51
CA GLY A 63 10.11 12.26 30.69
C GLY A 63 10.84 11.99 29.39
N THR A 64 11.63 10.91 29.38
CA THR A 64 12.46 10.54 28.22
C THR A 64 11.68 10.29 26.94
N GLY A 65 10.43 9.83 27.04
CA GLY A 65 9.54 9.66 25.87
C GLY A 65 8.87 10.96 25.38
N GLY A 66 9.01 12.07 26.13
CA GLY A 66 8.38 13.35 25.83
C GLY A 66 7.33 13.79 26.85
N ASN A 67 6.63 14.88 26.50
CA ASN A 67 5.60 15.50 27.32
C ASN A 67 4.21 14.91 26.98
N TRP A 68 3.57 14.29 27.96
CA TRP A 68 2.32 13.53 27.77
C TRP A 68 1.14 14.43 27.42
N PHE A 69 1.03 15.58 28.09
CA PHE A 69 -0.02 16.54 27.79
C PHE A 69 0.09 17.04 26.34
N LEU A 70 1.30 17.39 25.89
CA LEU A 70 1.52 17.82 24.51
C LEU A 70 1.23 16.69 23.51
N ALA A 71 1.61 15.45 23.82
CA ALA A 71 1.30 14.29 22.97
C ALA A 71 -0.22 14.04 22.83
N ASN A 72 -1.00 14.19 23.91
CA ASN A 72 -2.46 14.09 23.85
C ASN A 72 -3.11 15.26 23.09
N ASN A 73 -2.52 16.46 23.15
CA ASN A 73 -2.93 17.59 22.29
C ASN A 73 -2.61 17.31 20.81
N GLU A 74 -1.46 16.69 20.52
CA GLU A 74 -1.11 16.30 19.15
C GLU A 74 -2.07 15.25 18.58
N MET A 75 -2.46 14.26 19.40
CA MET A 75 -3.51 13.31 19.06
C MET A 75 -4.84 14.00 18.74
N LEU A 76 -5.30 14.93 19.58
CA LEU A 76 -6.52 15.69 19.31
C LEU A 76 -6.41 16.42 17.96
N SER A 77 -5.30 17.13 17.72
CA SER A 77 -5.07 17.85 16.47
C SER A 77 -5.10 16.93 15.25
N ALA A 78 -4.53 15.73 15.36
CA ALA A 78 -4.55 14.74 14.28
C ALA A 78 -5.98 14.20 14.04
N LEU A 79 -6.74 13.90 15.09
CA LEU A 79 -8.12 13.44 14.98
C LEU A 79 -9.02 14.47 14.32
N GLU A 80 -8.92 15.74 14.72
CA GLU A 80 -9.64 16.86 14.12
C GLU A 80 -9.25 17.06 12.65
N PHE A 81 -7.94 16.99 12.34
CA PHE A 81 -7.45 17.06 10.97
C PHE A 81 -8.03 15.95 10.07
N ALA A 82 -8.15 14.73 10.61
CA ALA A 82 -8.72 13.59 9.90
C ALA A 82 -10.25 13.50 10.00
N GLY A 83 -10.91 14.50 10.59
CA GLY A 83 -12.37 14.62 10.64
C GLY A 83 -13.06 13.59 11.55
N TYR A 84 -12.33 12.98 12.49
CA TYR A 84 -12.91 12.06 13.46
C TYR A 84 -13.88 12.77 14.39
N GLU A 85 -14.87 12.03 14.88
CA GLU A 85 -15.72 12.51 15.95
C GLU A 85 -14.95 12.43 17.28
N SER A 86 -14.28 13.53 17.64
CA SER A 86 -13.50 13.66 18.87
C SER A 86 -14.13 14.64 19.87
N ASN A 87 -13.87 14.42 21.15
CA ASN A 87 -14.13 15.38 22.23
C ASN A 87 -13.05 15.23 23.30
N HIS A 88 -12.88 16.24 24.15
CA HIS A 88 -11.85 16.22 25.17
C HIS A 88 -12.21 17.04 26.41
N VAL A 89 -11.57 16.74 27.53
CA VAL A 89 -11.55 17.60 28.72
C VAL A 89 -10.12 17.64 29.26
N TRP A 90 -9.51 18.81 29.24
CA TRP A 90 -8.18 19.05 29.82
C TRP A 90 -8.29 19.52 31.26
N GLY A 91 -7.41 19.02 32.12
CA GLY A 91 -7.25 19.49 33.49
C GLY A 91 -5.85 20.04 33.74
N ASP A 92 -5.56 20.34 35.00
CA ASP A 92 -4.25 20.78 35.50
C ASP A 92 -3.57 19.73 36.41
N GLY A 93 -4.20 18.57 36.61
CA GLY A 93 -3.66 17.49 37.44
C GLY A 93 -2.42 16.82 36.85
N GLY A 94 -1.65 16.13 37.71
CA GLY A 94 -0.56 15.26 37.26
C GLY A 94 -1.01 13.84 36.94
N HIS A 95 -0.05 12.91 36.83
CA HIS A 95 -0.25 11.51 36.39
C HIS A 95 -1.11 10.65 37.35
N ASN A 96 -2.43 10.87 37.38
CA ASN A 96 -3.37 10.14 38.24
C ASN A 96 -4.81 10.14 37.71
N GLY A 97 -5.61 9.16 38.13
CA GLY A 97 -6.98 8.95 37.62
C GLY A 97 -8.09 9.82 38.24
N LYS A 98 -7.80 10.80 39.11
CA LYS A 98 -8.84 11.55 39.84
C LYS A 98 -9.76 12.33 38.89
N HIS A 99 -9.18 13.08 37.97
CA HIS A 99 -9.93 13.89 37.01
C HIS A 99 -10.72 13.00 36.02
N ALA A 100 -10.07 11.98 35.45
CA ALA A 100 -10.72 10.97 34.61
C ALA A 100 -11.96 10.35 35.28
N THR A 101 -11.87 10.00 36.56
CA THR A 101 -12.97 9.42 37.34
C THR A 101 -14.12 10.41 37.50
N ALA A 102 -13.83 11.67 37.77
CA ALA A 102 -14.84 12.71 37.95
C ALA A 102 -15.66 12.94 36.67
N ILE A 103 -15.01 12.92 35.50
CA ILE A 103 -15.67 13.18 34.21
C ILE A 103 -16.23 11.93 33.53
N PHE A 104 -15.98 10.73 34.07
CA PHE A 104 -16.33 9.46 33.42
C PHE A 104 -17.82 9.36 33.03
N PRO A 105 -18.80 9.75 33.88
CA PRO A 105 -20.22 9.69 33.49
C PRO A 105 -20.54 10.53 32.25
N ASP A 106 -19.95 11.72 32.13
CA ASP A 106 -20.18 12.62 31.00
C ASP A 106 -19.47 12.13 29.73
N ALA A 107 -18.25 11.62 29.87
CA ALA A 107 -17.54 10.98 28.76
C ALA A 107 -18.33 9.78 28.21
N MET A 108 -18.91 8.95 29.08
CA MET A 108 -19.75 7.81 28.67
C MET A 108 -21.03 8.26 27.97
N ARG A 109 -21.74 9.28 28.49
CA ARG A 109 -22.92 9.84 27.81
C ARG A 109 -22.57 10.34 26.41
N TRP A 110 -21.44 11.03 26.26
CA TRP A 110 -21.02 11.53 24.95
C TRP A 110 -20.58 10.40 24.00
N LEU A 111 -19.78 9.44 24.46
CA LEU A 111 -19.34 8.31 23.61
C LEU A 111 -20.52 7.47 23.12
N TRP A 112 -21.53 7.27 23.96
CA TRP A 112 -22.71 6.47 23.66
C TRP A 112 -23.91 7.28 23.15
N LYS A 113 -23.72 8.57 22.86
CA LYS A 113 -24.80 9.37 22.25
C LYS A 113 -25.26 8.72 20.95
N ASP A 114 -26.55 8.86 20.68
CA ASP A 114 -27.26 8.28 19.53
C ASP A 114 -27.31 6.75 19.48
N TRP A 115 -26.92 6.04 20.54
CA TRP A 115 -27.07 4.57 20.61
C TRP A 115 -28.54 4.17 20.35
N PRO A 116 -28.81 3.14 19.51
CA PRO A 116 -27.88 2.14 18.95
C PRO A 116 -27.24 2.47 17.59
N LYS A 117 -27.28 3.73 17.12
CA LYS A 117 -26.67 4.12 15.84
C LYS A 117 -25.16 3.81 15.84
N ALA A 118 -24.68 3.23 14.75
CA ALA A 118 -23.26 2.97 14.55
C ALA A 118 -22.48 4.28 14.38
N VAL A 119 -21.24 4.29 14.87
CA VAL A 119 -20.29 5.37 14.58
C VAL A 119 -19.92 5.30 13.10
N THR A 120 -19.81 6.44 12.44
CA THR A 120 -19.43 6.53 11.02
C THR A 120 -17.97 6.94 10.86
N LYS A 121 -17.39 6.72 9.67
CA LYS A 121 -16.07 7.26 9.33
C LYS A 121 -16.05 8.78 9.48
N GLY A 122 -14.88 9.32 9.78
CA GLY A 122 -14.68 10.78 9.89
C GLY A 122 -15.11 11.52 8.62
N VAL A 123 -15.65 12.73 8.79
CA VAL A 123 -16.17 13.58 7.70
C VAL A 123 -15.29 14.81 7.56
N GLY A 124 -14.99 15.21 6.33
CA GLY A 124 -14.16 16.40 6.07
C GLY A 124 -12.67 16.21 6.37
N SER A 125 -12.18 14.97 6.37
CA SER A 125 -10.77 14.66 6.52
C SER A 125 -9.92 15.42 5.51
N LYS A 126 -8.82 16.00 5.99
CA LYS A 126 -7.80 16.68 5.18
C LYS A 126 -6.62 15.77 4.83
N ALA A 127 -6.72 14.47 5.13
CA ALA A 127 -5.68 13.51 4.82
C ALA A 127 -5.45 13.41 3.30
N PRO A 128 -4.18 13.35 2.83
CA PRO A 128 -3.87 13.25 1.38
C PRO A 128 -4.56 12.08 0.68
N VAL A 129 -4.88 11.01 1.42
CA VAL A 129 -5.62 9.87 0.89
C VAL A 129 -7.01 10.25 0.33
N MET A 130 -7.61 11.32 0.86
CA MET A 130 -8.89 11.85 0.37
C MET A 130 -8.76 12.51 -1.01
N GLU A 131 -7.58 13.03 -1.36
CA GLU A 131 -7.31 13.57 -2.71
C GLU A 131 -7.23 12.45 -3.75
N VAL A 132 -6.84 11.24 -3.32
CA VAL A 132 -6.75 10.05 -4.20
C VAL A 132 -8.11 9.37 -4.33
N LEU A 133 -8.84 9.18 -3.24
CA LEU A 133 -10.06 8.35 -3.23
C LEU A 133 -11.35 9.16 -3.33
N GLY A 134 -11.35 10.41 -2.89
CA GLY A 134 -12.58 11.19 -2.69
C GLY A 134 -13.43 10.67 -1.53
N ALA A 135 -14.52 11.37 -1.24
CA ALA A 135 -15.45 10.98 -0.19
C ALA A 135 -16.27 9.75 -0.60
N GLY A 136 -16.34 8.73 0.26
CA GLY A 136 -17.24 7.58 0.10
C GLY A 136 -16.82 6.54 -0.95
N SER A 137 -15.62 6.64 -1.52
CA SER A 137 -15.07 5.55 -2.35
C SER A 137 -14.79 4.34 -1.47
N GLU A 138 -15.26 3.15 -1.85
CA GLU A 138 -15.06 1.90 -1.11
C GLU A 138 -14.56 0.80 -2.06
N TRP A 139 -13.91 -0.22 -1.51
CA TRP A 139 -13.50 -1.40 -2.26
C TRP A 139 -14.71 -2.19 -2.77
N GLN A 140 -14.65 -2.60 -4.03
CA GLN A 140 -15.63 -3.47 -4.68
C GLN A 140 -14.96 -4.78 -5.06
N LEU A 141 -15.63 -5.90 -4.78
CA LEU A 141 -15.16 -7.21 -5.20
C LEU A 141 -15.28 -7.35 -6.73
N VAL A 142 -14.20 -7.76 -7.37
CA VAL A 142 -14.15 -8.07 -8.82
C VAL A 142 -14.30 -9.56 -9.06
N GLY A 143 -13.61 -10.37 -8.25
CA GLY A 143 -13.72 -11.82 -8.31
C GLY A 143 -13.03 -12.49 -7.12
N GLU A 144 -13.37 -13.74 -6.88
CA GLU A 144 -12.88 -14.55 -5.77
C GLU A 144 -12.80 -16.04 -6.13
N GLY A 145 -12.19 -16.83 -5.24
CA GLY A 145 -12.03 -18.28 -5.44
C GLY A 145 -10.73 -18.67 -6.14
N TYR A 146 -9.77 -17.75 -6.23
CA TYR A 146 -8.45 -17.97 -6.80
C TYR A 146 -7.50 -18.61 -5.78
N GLY A 147 -6.41 -19.22 -6.26
CA GLY A 147 -5.37 -19.76 -5.37
C GLY A 147 -4.52 -18.63 -4.75
N PHE A 148 -3.98 -17.76 -5.60
CA PHE A 148 -3.25 -16.56 -5.20
C PHE A 148 -3.17 -15.59 -6.38
N THR A 149 -3.77 -14.40 -6.21
CA THR A 149 -3.86 -13.37 -7.24
C THR A 149 -2.61 -12.49 -7.24
N GLU A 150 -2.05 -12.22 -8.42
CA GLU A 150 -0.84 -11.41 -8.62
C GLU A 150 -0.85 -10.69 -9.97
N GLY A 151 0.22 -9.95 -10.24
CA GLY A 151 0.64 -9.39 -11.51
C GLY A 151 -0.46 -8.70 -12.29
N PRO A 152 -1.27 -7.81 -11.71
CA PRO A 152 -2.28 -7.13 -12.47
C PRO A 152 -1.62 -6.18 -13.49
N ALA A 153 -2.07 -6.25 -14.74
CA ALA A 153 -1.63 -5.37 -15.82
C ALA A 153 -2.83 -4.82 -16.58
N VAL A 154 -2.72 -3.59 -17.08
CA VAL A 154 -3.80 -2.92 -17.81
C VAL A 154 -3.41 -2.72 -19.27
N ASN A 155 -4.33 -2.98 -20.19
CA ASN A 155 -4.11 -2.69 -21.61
C ASN A 155 -4.54 -1.24 -21.96
N ALA A 156 -4.26 -0.82 -23.20
CA ALA A 156 -4.61 0.52 -23.68
C ALA A 156 -6.12 0.84 -23.67
N LYS A 157 -7.00 -0.17 -23.53
CA LYS A 157 -8.46 0.00 -23.43
C LYS A 157 -8.93 0.19 -21.98
N GLY A 158 -8.06 -0.01 -21.00
CA GLY A 158 -8.40 -0.03 -19.57
C GLY A 158 -8.88 -1.39 -19.05
N GLU A 159 -8.78 -2.46 -19.85
CA GLU A 159 -9.08 -3.82 -19.40
C GLU A 159 -7.92 -4.33 -18.54
N VAL A 160 -8.24 -4.97 -17.42
CA VAL A 160 -7.24 -5.43 -16.44
C VAL A 160 -7.06 -6.93 -16.53
N PHE A 161 -5.83 -7.39 -16.56
CA PHE A 161 -5.43 -8.79 -16.55
C PHE A 161 -4.76 -9.06 -15.21
N PHE A 162 -4.84 -10.29 -14.69
CA PHE A 162 -4.15 -10.68 -13.46
C PHE A 162 -3.86 -12.19 -13.48
N THR A 163 -2.89 -12.63 -12.69
CA THR A 163 -2.53 -14.04 -12.58
C THR A 163 -3.22 -14.71 -11.41
N ASP A 164 -3.58 -15.98 -11.58
CA ASP A 164 -3.90 -16.91 -10.51
C ASP A 164 -2.80 -17.98 -10.48
N ILE A 165 -1.75 -17.69 -9.71
CA ILE A 165 -0.46 -18.40 -9.80
C ILE A 165 -0.62 -19.91 -9.58
N PRO A 166 -1.27 -20.39 -8.50
CA PRO A 166 -1.35 -21.82 -8.23
C PRO A 166 -2.16 -22.59 -9.27
N ASN A 167 -3.17 -21.95 -9.86
CA ASN A 167 -4.01 -22.54 -10.90
C ASN A 167 -3.44 -22.37 -12.32
N SER A 168 -2.28 -21.71 -12.46
CA SER A 168 -1.58 -21.52 -13.74
C SER A 168 -2.44 -20.84 -14.82
N ARG A 169 -3.16 -19.78 -14.43
CA ARG A 169 -4.06 -19.02 -15.31
C ARG A 169 -3.76 -17.53 -15.31
N ILE A 170 -4.01 -16.88 -16.45
CA ILE A 170 -4.18 -15.43 -16.56
C ILE A 170 -5.66 -15.17 -16.80
N HIS A 171 -6.24 -14.28 -16.00
CA HIS A 171 -7.61 -13.82 -16.11
C HIS A 171 -7.65 -12.42 -16.71
N LYS A 172 -8.78 -12.06 -17.31
CA LYS A 172 -9.10 -10.74 -17.86
C LYS A 172 -10.38 -10.22 -17.21
N VAL A 173 -10.36 -8.96 -16.83
CA VAL A 173 -11.50 -8.15 -16.39
C VAL A 173 -11.86 -7.21 -17.55
N GLY A 174 -13.00 -7.48 -18.19
CA GLY A 174 -13.53 -6.61 -19.23
C GLY A 174 -14.03 -5.27 -18.67
N LEU A 175 -14.25 -4.29 -19.54
CA LEU A 175 -14.85 -3.01 -19.16
C LEU A 175 -16.30 -3.13 -18.68
N ASP A 176 -16.97 -4.25 -18.98
CA ASP A 176 -18.27 -4.62 -18.41
C ASP A 176 -18.16 -5.20 -16.98
N GLY A 177 -16.94 -5.29 -16.44
CA GLY A 177 -16.63 -5.82 -15.11
C GLY A 177 -16.58 -7.35 -15.05
N LYS A 178 -16.82 -8.07 -16.16
CA LYS A 178 -16.80 -9.53 -16.15
C LYS A 178 -15.39 -10.07 -16.16
N VAL A 179 -15.18 -11.13 -15.37
CA VAL A 179 -13.94 -11.89 -15.35
C VAL A 179 -14.05 -13.09 -16.30
N SER A 180 -13.05 -13.28 -17.17
CA SER A 180 -12.90 -14.45 -18.03
C SER A 180 -11.46 -14.98 -17.97
N VAL A 181 -11.25 -16.24 -18.31
CA VAL A 181 -9.90 -16.77 -18.51
C VAL A 181 -9.34 -16.24 -19.84
N PHE A 182 -8.14 -15.67 -19.81
CA PHE A 182 -7.41 -15.23 -21.00
C PHE A 182 -6.44 -16.30 -21.48
N ALA A 183 -5.67 -16.90 -20.57
CA ALA A 183 -4.73 -17.96 -20.89
C ALA A 183 -4.68 -19.02 -19.77
N GLU A 184 -4.48 -20.29 -20.16
CA GLU A 184 -4.27 -21.43 -19.26
C GLU A 184 -2.87 -22.03 -19.49
N ASN A 185 -2.42 -22.89 -18.57
CA ASN A 185 -1.10 -23.53 -18.63
C ASN A 185 0.05 -22.52 -18.76
N THR A 186 -0.07 -21.41 -18.04
CA THR A 186 0.79 -20.22 -18.18
C THR A 186 2.20 -20.38 -17.63
N GLY A 187 2.59 -21.58 -17.21
CA GLY A 187 3.85 -21.83 -16.51
C GLY A 187 3.89 -21.17 -15.15
N LYS A 188 2.75 -21.10 -14.44
CA LYS A 188 2.58 -20.33 -13.19
C LYS A 188 3.01 -18.86 -13.37
N ALA A 189 2.41 -18.20 -14.35
CA ALA A 189 2.67 -16.79 -14.60
C ALA A 189 2.48 -15.97 -13.31
N ASN A 190 3.40 -15.04 -13.04
CA ASN A 190 3.39 -14.16 -11.87
C ASN A 190 3.15 -12.70 -12.31
N GLY A 191 4.18 -11.85 -12.35
CA GLY A 191 4.06 -10.47 -12.82
C GLY A 191 3.69 -10.37 -14.30
N LEU A 192 2.85 -9.37 -14.61
CA LEU A 192 2.41 -9.05 -15.98
C LEU A 192 2.70 -7.58 -16.29
N MET A 193 2.90 -7.28 -17.58
CA MET A 193 2.97 -5.92 -18.10
C MET A 193 2.61 -5.90 -19.59
N PHE A 194 1.88 -4.88 -20.04
CA PHE A 194 1.68 -4.66 -21.48
C PHE A 194 2.88 -3.93 -22.09
N GLY A 195 3.35 -4.43 -23.23
CA GLY A 195 4.39 -3.79 -24.04
C GLY A 195 3.86 -2.64 -24.90
N PRO A 196 4.75 -1.77 -25.41
CA PRO A 196 4.38 -0.72 -26.37
C PRO A 196 3.81 -1.27 -27.68
N ASP A 197 4.04 -2.56 -27.97
CA ASP A 197 3.47 -3.28 -29.11
C ASP A 197 2.09 -3.88 -28.84
N GLY A 198 1.52 -3.65 -27.65
CA GLY A 198 0.21 -4.15 -27.24
C GLY A 198 0.17 -5.60 -26.79
N ARG A 199 1.30 -6.33 -26.80
CA ARG A 199 1.36 -7.70 -26.27
C ARG A 199 1.41 -7.70 -24.74
N LEU A 200 0.85 -8.74 -24.14
CA LEU A 200 0.93 -8.98 -22.70
C LEU A 200 2.17 -9.81 -22.38
N PHE A 201 3.14 -9.22 -21.70
CA PHE A 201 4.33 -9.92 -21.22
C PHE A 201 4.07 -10.49 -19.82
N ALA A 202 4.65 -11.66 -19.56
CA ALA A 202 4.49 -12.38 -18.30
C ALA A 202 5.79 -13.03 -17.83
N CYS A 203 6.01 -13.00 -16.51
CA CYS A 203 6.97 -13.84 -15.80
C CYS A 203 6.39 -15.25 -15.67
N ALA A 204 6.70 -16.16 -16.60
CA ALA A 204 6.30 -17.57 -16.50
C ALA A 204 7.24 -18.33 -15.54
N SER A 205 7.17 -17.96 -14.26
CA SER A 205 8.14 -18.31 -13.21
C SER A 205 8.33 -19.81 -13.03
N GLY A 206 7.27 -20.61 -13.19
CA GLY A 206 7.34 -22.07 -13.10
C GLY A 206 8.19 -22.72 -14.19
N ASN A 207 8.34 -22.05 -15.34
CA ASN A 207 9.18 -22.50 -16.46
C ASN A 207 10.52 -21.74 -16.54
N LYS A 208 10.75 -20.77 -15.64
CA LYS A 208 11.91 -19.86 -15.69
C LYS A 208 12.00 -19.10 -17.02
N GLN A 209 10.87 -18.63 -17.53
CA GLN A 209 10.76 -17.95 -18.83
C GLN A 209 10.13 -16.56 -18.69
N ILE A 210 10.49 -15.68 -19.61
CA ILE A 210 9.69 -14.51 -19.95
C ILE A 210 8.97 -14.83 -21.25
N VAL A 211 7.65 -14.64 -21.25
CA VAL A 211 6.79 -14.92 -22.40
C VAL A 211 5.96 -13.69 -22.76
N ALA A 212 5.49 -13.63 -24.00
CA ALA A 212 4.53 -12.64 -24.47
C ALA A 212 3.31 -13.34 -25.10
N TYR A 213 2.13 -12.77 -24.88
CA TYR A 213 0.87 -13.20 -25.47
C TYR A 213 0.35 -12.11 -26.42
N ASP A 214 -0.12 -12.52 -27.59
CA ASP A 214 -0.91 -11.64 -28.46
C ASP A 214 -2.38 -11.54 -27.98
N GLU A 215 -3.20 -10.74 -28.68
CA GLU A 215 -4.62 -10.56 -28.32
C GLU A 215 -5.43 -11.88 -28.39
N ALA A 216 -4.97 -12.87 -29.15
CA ALA A 216 -5.59 -14.19 -29.27
C ALA A 216 -5.04 -15.19 -28.24
N ALA A 217 -4.30 -14.72 -27.22
CA ALA A 217 -3.62 -15.51 -26.20
C ALA A 217 -2.59 -16.51 -26.76
N LYS A 218 -2.05 -16.28 -27.95
CA LYS A 218 -0.95 -17.08 -28.49
C LYS A 218 0.36 -16.67 -27.81
N MET A 219 0.99 -17.63 -27.16
CA MET A 219 2.23 -17.44 -26.42
C MET A 219 3.48 -17.49 -27.33
N THR A 220 4.46 -16.64 -27.06
CA THR A 220 5.82 -16.69 -27.60
C THR A 220 6.83 -16.52 -26.47
N VAL A 221 7.90 -17.34 -26.46
CA VAL A 221 9.00 -17.22 -25.51
C VAL A 221 9.92 -16.07 -25.91
N ILE A 222 10.22 -15.19 -24.96
CA ILE A 222 11.07 -14.00 -25.14
C ILE A 222 12.47 -14.24 -24.57
N ALA A 223 12.53 -14.85 -23.39
CA ALA A 223 13.78 -15.23 -22.74
C ALA A 223 13.58 -16.47 -21.86
N GLU A 224 14.67 -17.20 -21.62
CA GLU A 224 14.68 -18.43 -20.80
C GLU A 224 15.76 -18.35 -19.72
N GLY A 225 15.65 -19.20 -18.69
CA GLY A 225 16.63 -19.32 -17.62
C GLY A 225 16.68 -18.11 -16.69
N ILE A 226 15.53 -17.53 -16.37
CA ILE A 226 15.39 -16.42 -15.41
C ILE A 226 14.37 -16.82 -14.34
N ASP A 227 14.76 -16.80 -13.07
CA ASP A 227 13.88 -17.10 -11.92
C ASP A 227 13.01 -15.88 -11.57
N SER A 228 12.22 -15.45 -12.55
CA SER A 228 11.51 -14.17 -12.58
C SER A 228 10.35 -14.08 -11.58
N ASN A 229 10.10 -12.86 -11.08
CA ASN A 229 8.96 -12.54 -10.23
C ASN A 229 8.04 -11.49 -10.88
N ASP A 230 8.54 -10.26 -11.08
CA ASP A 230 7.80 -9.17 -11.74
C ASP A 230 8.62 -8.56 -12.89
N LEU A 231 7.96 -7.81 -13.76
CA LEU A 231 8.59 -7.15 -14.91
C LEU A 231 7.97 -5.77 -15.22
N CYS A 232 8.79 -4.90 -15.81
CA CYS A 232 8.31 -3.70 -16.48
C CYS A 232 8.99 -3.53 -17.84
N ILE A 233 8.35 -2.79 -18.75
CA ILE A 233 8.84 -2.59 -20.11
C ILE A 233 8.86 -1.10 -20.47
N GLY A 234 9.98 -0.65 -21.04
CA GLY A 234 10.15 0.72 -21.53
C GLY A 234 9.51 0.92 -22.91
N LEU A 235 9.33 2.18 -23.31
CA LEU A 235 8.85 2.52 -24.66
C LEU A 235 9.84 2.09 -25.75
N ASN A 236 11.12 1.96 -25.40
CA ASN A 236 12.15 1.40 -26.27
C ASN A 236 12.10 -0.15 -26.39
N GLY A 237 11.19 -0.81 -25.66
CA GLY A 237 11.04 -2.26 -25.64
C GLY A 237 12.04 -2.99 -24.75
N ASN A 238 12.87 -2.29 -23.96
CA ASN A 238 13.69 -2.95 -22.94
C ASN A 238 12.80 -3.46 -21.81
N LEU A 239 13.01 -4.70 -21.40
CA LEU A 239 12.39 -5.27 -20.20
C LEU A 239 13.38 -5.21 -19.04
N TYR A 240 12.87 -4.81 -17.88
CA TYR A 240 13.52 -5.04 -16.60
C TYR A 240 12.74 -6.12 -15.86
N VAL A 241 13.44 -7.07 -15.24
CA VAL A 241 12.83 -8.23 -14.57
C VAL A 241 13.50 -8.47 -13.23
N THR A 242 12.72 -8.66 -12.17
CA THR A 242 13.26 -9.07 -10.86
C THR A 242 13.43 -10.58 -10.78
N ASP A 243 14.57 -11.00 -10.22
CA ASP A 243 14.92 -12.39 -9.91
C ASP A 243 15.24 -12.49 -8.40
N PRO A 244 14.20 -12.66 -7.55
CA PRO A 244 14.38 -12.70 -6.12
C PRO A 244 15.30 -13.82 -5.61
N PRO A 245 15.22 -15.07 -6.12
CA PRO A 245 16.11 -16.15 -5.66
C PRO A 245 17.60 -15.82 -5.80
N HIS A 246 17.99 -15.08 -6.84
CA HIS A 246 19.38 -14.66 -7.07
C HIS A 246 19.68 -13.23 -6.61
N LYS A 247 18.68 -12.50 -6.11
CA LYS A 247 18.78 -11.09 -5.71
C LYS A 247 19.30 -10.20 -6.84
N GLN A 248 18.71 -10.39 -8.02
CA GLN A 248 19.12 -9.75 -9.26
C GLN A 248 18.00 -8.96 -9.91
N VAL A 249 18.41 -7.98 -10.72
CA VAL A 249 17.56 -7.35 -11.73
C VAL A 249 18.19 -7.60 -13.10
N TRP A 250 17.41 -8.14 -14.02
CA TRP A 250 17.80 -8.42 -15.40
C TRP A 250 17.35 -7.28 -16.31
N LEU A 251 18.16 -6.98 -17.33
CA LEU A 251 17.78 -6.24 -18.53
C LEU A 251 17.66 -7.25 -19.68
N ILE A 252 16.57 -7.17 -20.45
CA ILE A 252 16.37 -7.94 -21.68
C ILE A 252 16.01 -6.94 -22.78
N LYS A 253 16.84 -6.88 -23.82
CA LYS A 253 16.65 -5.96 -24.95
C LYS A 253 15.76 -6.59 -26.04
N PRO A 254 15.13 -5.78 -26.92
CA PRO A 254 14.30 -6.28 -28.01
C PRO A 254 14.99 -7.27 -28.98
N ASN A 255 16.32 -7.20 -29.07
CA ASN A 255 17.14 -8.10 -29.88
C ASN A 255 17.41 -9.47 -29.21
N GLY A 256 16.89 -9.70 -28.00
CA GLY A 256 17.08 -10.94 -27.22
C GLY A 256 18.35 -10.97 -26.35
N GLU A 257 19.19 -9.93 -26.39
CA GLU A 257 20.32 -9.81 -25.48
C GLU A 257 19.81 -9.63 -24.04
N LYS A 258 20.36 -10.42 -23.10
CA LYS A 258 20.06 -10.31 -21.67
C LYS A 258 21.31 -10.15 -20.82
N SER A 259 21.22 -9.32 -19.79
CA SER A 259 22.30 -9.09 -18.83
C SER A 259 21.74 -8.80 -17.44
N VAL A 260 22.52 -9.08 -16.40
CA VAL A 260 22.20 -8.65 -15.03
C VAL A 260 22.66 -7.21 -14.87
N VAL A 261 21.76 -6.32 -14.44
CA VAL A 261 22.03 -4.87 -14.28
C VAL A 261 21.99 -4.41 -12.82
N ASP A 262 21.56 -5.27 -11.90
CA ASP A 262 21.78 -5.09 -10.47
C ASP A 262 22.03 -6.42 -9.76
N THR A 263 22.94 -6.41 -8.80
CA THR A 263 23.23 -7.49 -7.87
C THR A 263 23.26 -6.93 -6.45
N ASN A 264 22.89 -7.74 -5.45
CA ASN A 264 22.94 -7.34 -4.04
C ASN A 264 24.38 -7.31 -3.44
N ASP A 265 25.43 -7.25 -4.26
CA ASP A 265 26.83 -7.31 -3.84
C ASP A 265 27.34 -5.99 -3.20
N LYS A 266 26.59 -4.88 -3.32
CA LYS A 266 27.02 -3.52 -2.93
C LYS A 266 26.23 -2.86 -1.80
N SER A 267 25.60 -3.63 -0.91
CA SER A 267 24.50 -3.18 -0.03
C SER A 267 23.30 -2.70 -0.88
N GLY A 268 22.18 -3.39 -0.77
CA GLY A 268 21.11 -3.19 -1.73
C GLY A 268 19.87 -4.00 -1.38
N ILE A 269 19.16 -4.39 -2.43
CA ILE A 269 17.87 -5.05 -2.33
C ILE A 269 18.03 -6.48 -1.83
N ALA A 270 17.50 -6.78 -0.65
CA ALA A 270 17.56 -8.11 -0.06
C ALA A 270 16.64 -9.11 -0.78
N PHE A 271 15.48 -8.66 -1.26
CA PHE A 271 14.53 -9.44 -2.02
C PHE A 271 13.86 -8.57 -3.10
N PRO A 272 14.39 -8.53 -4.34
CA PRO A 272 13.83 -7.72 -5.41
C PRO A 272 12.48 -8.28 -5.81
N ASN A 273 11.45 -7.44 -5.77
CA ASN A 273 10.07 -7.85 -6.00
C ASN A 273 9.42 -6.97 -7.10
N GLY A 274 8.39 -6.19 -6.78
CA GLY A 274 7.76 -5.32 -7.78
C GLY A 274 8.71 -4.26 -8.33
N LEU A 275 8.52 -3.90 -9.60
CA LEU A 275 9.28 -2.84 -10.26
C LEU A 275 8.47 -2.06 -11.30
N ARG A 276 8.77 -0.76 -11.40
CA ARG A 276 8.15 0.16 -12.36
C ARG A 276 9.11 1.23 -12.83
N LEU A 277 8.88 1.70 -14.04
CA LEU A 277 9.49 2.93 -14.56
C LEU A 277 8.69 4.14 -14.07
N THR A 278 9.37 5.26 -13.81
CA THR A 278 8.67 6.55 -13.68
C THR A 278 7.97 6.92 -14.99
N PRO A 279 6.94 7.79 -14.98
CA PRO A 279 6.14 8.07 -16.18
C PRO A 279 6.97 8.66 -17.33
N ASP A 280 8.04 9.37 -17.01
CA ASP A 280 9.02 9.93 -17.95
C ASP A 280 10.13 8.94 -18.36
N GLN A 281 10.11 7.72 -17.81
CA GLN A 281 11.09 6.64 -18.02
C GLN A 281 12.53 6.99 -17.66
N SER A 282 12.73 8.01 -16.82
CA SER A 282 14.06 8.41 -16.37
C SER A 282 14.61 7.52 -15.25
N LEU A 283 13.73 6.97 -14.41
CA LEU A 283 14.10 6.12 -13.28
C LEU A 283 13.46 4.74 -13.37
N LEU A 284 14.23 3.73 -12.94
CA LEU A 284 13.70 2.43 -12.55
C LEU A 284 13.53 2.40 -11.03
N LEU A 285 12.33 2.01 -10.58
CA LEU A 285 11.99 1.79 -9.18
C LEU A 285 11.87 0.30 -8.92
N VAL A 286 12.52 -0.20 -7.85
CA VAL A 286 12.50 -1.62 -7.48
C VAL A 286 12.22 -1.77 -5.99
N ALA A 287 11.21 -2.58 -5.64
CA ALA A 287 10.88 -2.90 -4.27
C ALA A 287 11.93 -3.83 -3.64
N ASP A 288 12.29 -3.54 -2.39
CA ASP A 288 12.89 -4.51 -1.50
C ASP A 288 11.83 -5.05 -0.53
N MET A 289 11.30 -6.23 -0.81
CA MET A 289 10.21 -6.83 -0.02
C MET A 289 10.61 -7.04 1.44
N LEU A 290 11.86 -7.46 1.68
CA LEU A 290 12.41 -7.69 3.02
C LEU A 290 13.06 -6.42 3.60
N GLY A 291 12.98 -5.30 2.89
CA GLY A 291 13.52 -4.01 3.30
C GLY A 291 12.44 -2.99 3.64
N GLN A 292 12.90 -1.76 3.87
CA GLN A 292 12.05 -0.60 4.13
C GLN A 292 11.94 0.35 2.92
N PHE A 293 12.66 0.07 1.83
CA PHE A 293 12.81 1.02 0.74
C PHE A 293 12.30 0.49 -0.60
N ILE A 294 11.76 1.41 -1.39
CA ILE A 294 11.81 1.29 -2.84
C ILE A 294 13.10 1.96 -3.30
N TRP A 295 13.92 1.20 -4.01
CA TRP A 295 15.19 1.66 -4.55
C TRP A 295 14.99 2.31 -5.90
N SER A 296 15.73 3.37 -6.18
CA SER A 296 15.72 4.03 -7.48
C SER A 296 17.06 3.86 -8.18
N TYR A 297 17.01 3.78 -9.50
CA TYR A 297 18.16 3.76 -10.39
C TYR A 297 17.93 4.76 -11.52
N HIS A 298 18.98 5.45 -11.93
CA HIS A 298 18.98 6.15 -13.21
C HIS A 298 19.15 5.13 -14.34
N ILE A 299 18.37 5.29 -15.41
CA ILE A 299 18.45 4.44 -16.59
C ILE A 299 19.37 5.10 -17.61
N GLU A 300 20.49 4.45 -17.91
CA GLU A 300 21.43 4.90 -18.91
C GLU A 300 20.92 4.63 -20.33
N ALA A 301 21.50 5.31 -21.32
CA ALA A 301 21.03 5.24 -22.71
C ALA A 301 21.08 3.82 -23.32
N ASP A 302 21.97 2.96 -22.82
CA ASP A 302 22.10 1.56 -23.23
C ASP A 302 21.19 0.58 -22.45
N GLY A 303 20.41 1.11 -21.50
CA GLY A 303 19.52 0.39 -20.61
C GLY A 303 20.16 -0.08 -19.30
N THR A 304 21.46 0.11 -19.10
CA THR A 304 22.12 -0.20 -17.82
C THR A 304 21.68 0.75 -16.71
N LEU A 305 21.98 0.39 -15.46
CA LEU A 305 21.52 1.10 -14.28
C LEU A 305 22.68 1.78 -13.55
N SER A 306 22.46 3.03 -13.14
CA SER A 306 23.41 3.80 -12.33
C SER A 306 22.71 4.51 -11.16
N ALA A 307 23.48 5.20 -10.32
CA ALA A 307 22.97 6.03 -9.22
C ALA A 307 21.97 5.33 -8.27
N LYS A 308 22.20 4.03 -8.01
CA LYS A 308 21.41 3.23 -7.06
C LYS A 308 21.34 3.92 -5.69
N GLN A 309 20.13 4.14 -5.18
CA GLN A 309 19.91 4.70 -3.85
C GLN A 309 18.60 4.20 -3.22
N PRO A 310 18.54 4.07 -1.88
CA PRO A 310 17.27 3.94 -1.18
C PRO A 310 16.49 5.24 -1.36
N TYR A 311 15.25 5.16 -1.84
CA TYR A 311 14.52 6.36 -2.27
C TYR A 311 13.21 6.55 -1.53
N HIS A 312 12.21 5.68 -1.75
CA HIS A 312 10.95 5.79 -1.02
C HIS A 312 11.07 5.10 0.34
N HIS A 313 10.96 5.87 1.44
CA HIS A 313 11.07 5.33 2.80
C HIS A 313 9.70 4.88 3.31
N LEU A 314 9.44 3.57 3.23
CA LEU A 314 8.14 2.99 3.55
C LEU A 314 7.91 2.88 5.06
N ARG A 315 6.66 3.04 5.49
CA ARG A 315 6.28 2.69 6.85
C ARG A 315 6.23 1.17 7.01
N ILE A 316 6.80 0.70 8.11
CA ILE A 316 6.68 -0.68 8.59
C ILE A 316 5.68 -0.66 9.77
N PRO A 317 4.61 -1.47 9.74
CA PRO A 317 3.73 -1.63 10.89
C PRO A 317 4.48 -2.14 12.13
N ASP A 318 4.06 -1.69 13.30
CA ASP A 318 4.66 -2.11 14.57
C ASP A 318 4.67 -3.64 14.71
N GLY A 319 5.79 -4.18 15.18
CA GLY A 319 5.99 -5.62 15.36
C GLY A 319 6.43 -6.37 14.10
N LEU A 320 6.56 -5.69 12.96
CA LEU A 320 7.18 -6.22 11.75
C LEU A 320 8.59 -5.67 11.56
N MET A 321 9.41 -6.40 10.80
CA MET A 321 10.80 -6.03 10.51
C MET A 321 11.01 -5.60 9.05
N GLU A 322 10.03 -5.83 8.19
CA GLU A 322 10.05 -5.48 6.78
C GLU A 322 8.75 -4.77 6.36
N SER A 323 8.81 -4.05 5.24
CA SER A 323 7.62 -3.41 4.66
C SER A 323 6.68 -4.42 3.99
N GLY A 324 7.22 -5.54 3.51
CA GLY A 324 6.49 -6.48 2.64
C GLY A 324 6.14 -5.83 1.31
N ALA A 325 6.98 -4.90 0.83
CA ALA A 325 6.78 -4.22 -0.44
C ALA A 325 6.79 -5.23 -1.59
N ASP A 326 5.70 -5.27 -2.31
CA ASP A 326 5.46 -6.25 -3.36
C ASP A 326 5.26 -5.51 -4.68
N GLY A 327 4.18 -5.76 -5.41
CA GLY A 327 3.84 -5.06 -6.63
C GLY A 327 3.45 -3.58 -6.47
N MET A 328 3.64 -2.81 -7.53
CA MET A 328 3.43 -1.35 -7.53
C MET A 328 2.94 -0.79 -8.88
N THR A 329 2.38 0.41 -8.83
CA THR A 329 1.97 1.19 -10.01
C THR A 329 2.19 2.69 -9.78
N LEU A 330 2.02 3.52 -10.81
CA LEU A 330 2.12 4.97 -10.72
C LEU A 330 0.88 5.65 -11.31
N ASP A 331 0.58 6.83 -10.80
CA ASP A 331 -0.41 7.72 -11.41
C ASP A 331 0.24 8.72 -12.38
N THR A 332 -0.59 9.45 -13.14
CA THR A 332 -0.15 10.48 -14.10
C THR A 332 0.56 11.67 -13.46
N GLN A 333 0.57 11.79 -12.13
CA GLN A 333 1.34 12.81 -11.39
C GLN A 333 2.67 12.25 -10.88
N GLY A 334 3.02 11.00 -11.21
CA GLY A 334 4.25 10.36 -10.76
C GLY A 334 4.23 9.96 -9.29
N ARG A 335 3.05 9.86 -8.64
CA ARG A 335 2.97 9.24 -7.32
C ARG A 335 3.07 7.73 -7.47
N LEU A 336 3.94 7.13 -6.67
CA LEU A 336 4.07 5.68 -6.55
C LEU A 336 2.98 5.14 -5.65
N TYR A 337 2.36 4.01 -6.01
CA TYR A 337 1.44 3.22 -5.19
C TYR A 337 2.01 1.82 -5.05
N VAL A 338 2.35 1.41 -3.83
CA VAL A 338 2.97 0.11 -3.58
C VAL A 338 2.18 -0.69 -2.55
N ALA A 339 1.95 -1.96 -2.86
CA ALA A 339 1.36 -2.93 -1.96
C ALA A 339 2.33 -3.28 -0.81
N THR A 340 1.90 -3.12 0.45
CA THR A 340 2.72 -3.43 1.63
C THR A 340 1.89 -4.08 2.75
N HIS A 341 2.55 -4.46 3.85
CA HIS A 341 1.87 -4.90 5.08
C HIS A 341 0.90 -3.84 5.64
N ALA A 342 1.26 -2.56 5.54
CA ALA A 342 0.47 -1.45 6.07
C ALA A 342 -0.80 -1.14 5.26
N GLY A 343 -0.82 -1.52 3.98
CA GLY A 343 -1.82 -1.11 3.00
C GLY A 343 -1.18 -0.77 1.66
N ILE A 344 -1.89 -0.03 0.82
CA ILE A 344 -1.27 0.58 -0.36
C ILE A 344 -0.68 1.91 0.10
N GLN A 345 0.65 1.96 0.25
CA GLN A 345 1.34 3.20 0.56
C GLN A 345 1.53 3.97 -0.73
N PHE A 346 1.09 5.24 -0.76
CA PHE A 346 1.42 6.10 -1.88
C PHE A 346 2.43 7.17 -1.50
N CYS A 347 3.42 7.34 -2.37
CA CYS A 347 4.54 8.24 -2.16
C CYS A 347 4.53 9.37 -3.19
N ASP A 348 4.97 10.56 -2.77
CA ASP A 348 5.28 11.61 -3.74
C ASP A 348 6.61 11.39 -4.45
N GLN A 349 6.83 12.21 -5.47
CA GLN A 349 8.09 12.26 -6.22
C GLN A 349 9.31 12.64 -5.37
N ALA A 350 9.15 13.04 -4.10
CA ALA A 350 10.28 13.30 -3.20
C ALA A 350 10.62 12.07 -2.33
N GLY A 351 9.96 10.94 -2.52
CA GLY A 351 10.23 9.71 -1.77
C GLY A 351 9.40 9.54 -0.49
N ARG A 352 8.46 10.46 -0.19
CA ARG A 352 7.75 10.48 1.10
C ARG A 352 6.40 9.76 1.00
N VAL A 353 6.12 8.88 1.95
CA VAL A 353 4.78 8.29 2.11
C VAL A 353 3.80 9.38 2.55
N ASN A 354 2.86 9.74 1.67
CA ASN A 354 1.86 10.77 1.92
C ASN A 354 0.52 10.21 2.40
N GLY A 355 0.24 8.95 2.12
CA GLY A 355 -0.93 8.29 2.67
C GLY A 355 -0.89 6.78 2.51
N ILE A 356 -1.82 6.13 3.22
CA ILE A 356 -1.97 4.67 3.25
C ILE A 356 -3.43 4.35 3.01
N ILE A 357 -3.71 3.71 1.88
CA ILE A 357 -5.04 3.17 1.54
C ILE A 357 -5.18 1.82 2.22
N ALA A 358 -6.28 1.61 2.93
CA ALA A 358 -6.54 0.39 3.66
C ALA A 358 -6.70 -0.80 2.72
N LYS A 359 -6.24 -1.97 3.17
CA LYS A 359 -6.37 -3.24 2.44
C LYS A 359 -7.85 -3.60 2.31
N PRO A 360 -8.29 -4.18 1.17
CA PRO A 360 -9.66 -4.69 1.05
C PRO A 360 -9.93 -5.88 1.97
N GLN A 361 -8.90 -6.68 2.32
CA GLN A 361 -9.01 -7.73 3.32
C GLN A 361 -7.71 -7.98 4.11
N ARG A 362 -7.83 -8.68 5.24
CA ARG A 362 -6.70 -9.08 6.12
C ARG A 362 -5.91 -10.29 5.57
N LYS A 363 -5.55 -10.26 4.28
CA LYS A 363 -4.67 -11.24 3.62
C LYS A 363 -3.47 -10.52 2.98
N TRP A 364 -2.52 -11.27 2.42
CA TRP A 364 -1.40 -10.70 1.66
C TRP A 364 -1.90 -9.82 0.51
N LEU A 365 -1.49 -8.55 0.48
CA LEU A 365 -1.80 -7.63 -0.61
C LEU A 365 -0.59 -7.69 -1.53
N ALA A 366 -0.77 -8.30 -2.69
CA ALA A 366 0.33 -8.71 -3.55
C ALA A 366 0.69 -7.60 -4.54
N ASN A 367 -0.29 -7.02 -5.22
CA ASN A 367 0.00 -6.13 -6.33
C ASN A 367 -1.19 -5.21 -6.67
N VAL A 368 -0.92 -4.12 -7.38
CA VAL A 368 -1.89 -3.07 -7.71
C VAL A 368 -1.66 -2.49 -9.10
N VAL A 369 -2.73 -2.11 -9.79
CA VAL A 369 -2.67 -1.41 -11.09
C VAL A 369 -3.88 -0.49 -11.25
N PHE A 370 -3.71 0.63 -11.94
CA PHE A 370 -4.85 1.43 -12.39
C PHE A 370 -5.47 0.84 -13.66
N GLY A 371 -6.78 0.95 -13.80
CA GLY A 371 -7.52 0.51 -14.98
C GLY A 371 -8.93 1.08 -15.05
N GLY A 372 -9.80 0.37 -15.77
CA GLY A 372 -11.10 0.90 -16.18
C GLY A 372 -10.97 1.86 -17.36
N ALA A 373 -12.10 2.17 -18.01
CA ALA A 373 -12.14 2.93 -19.27
C ALA A 373 -11.46 4.33 -19.19
N ASN A 374 -11.36 4.89 -17.99
CA ASN A 374 -10.74 6.19 -17.73
C ASN A 374 -9.44 6.11 -16.92
N PHE A 375 -8.93 4.91 -16.66
CA PHE A 375 -7.75 4.64 -15.82
C PHE A 375 -7.86 5.19 -14.39
N ASP A 376 -9.09 5.35 -13.88
CA ASP A 376 -9.42 5.94 -12.58
C ASP A 376 -10.06 4.91 -11.63
N GLU A 377 -9.77 3.63 -11.86
CA GLU A 377 -10.09 2.53 -10.95
C GLU A 377 -8.78 1.86 -10.53
N LEU A 378 -8.47 1.87 -9.23
CA LEU A 378 -7.33 1.15 -8.67
C LEU A 378 -7.74 -0.29 -8.38
N TYR A 379 -7.13 -1.24 -9.08
CA TYR A 379 -7.29 -2.67 -8.87
C TYR A 379 -6.24 -3.19 -7.89
N ALA A 380 -6.63 -4.14 -7.05
CA ALA A 380 -5.77 -4.74 -6.04
C ALA A 380 -5.93 -6.27 -6.03
N CYS A 381 -4.81 -6.97 -6.18
CA CYS A 381 -4.69 -8.41 -5.97
C CYS A 381 -4.39 -8.64 -4.49
N ASN A 382 -5.34 -9.24 -3.75
CA ASN A 382 -5.20 -9.42 -2.31
C ASN A 382 -5.55 -10.86 -1.94
N GLY A 383 -4.56 -11.76 -1.96
CA GLY A 383 -4.73 -13.16 -1.59
C GLY A 383 -5.51 -13.94 -2.67
N ASP A 384 -6.70 -14.41 -2.33
CA ASP A 384 -7.57 -15.24 -3.17
C ASP A 384 -8.63 -14.43 -3.94
N LYS A 385 -8.52 -13.10 -3.95
CA LYS A 385 -9.51 -12.18 -4.49
C LYS A 385 -8.87 -10.97 -5.19
N VAL A 386 -9.59 -10.46 -6.18
CA VAL A 386 -9.30 -9.17 -6.82
C VAL A 386 -10.38 -8.17 -6.42
N PHE A 387 -9.95 -6.96 -6.09
CA PHE A 387 -10.81 -5.83 -5.78
C PHE A 387 -10.52 -4.67 -6.71
N LYS A 388 -11.48 -3.75 -6.82
CA LYS A 388 -11.28 -2.46 -7.45
C LYS A 388 -11.85 -1.34 -6.61
N ARG A 389 -11.34 -0.13 -6.78
CA ARG A 389 -11.80 1.05 -6.07
C ARG A 389 -11.67 2.29 -6.93
N LYS A 390 -12.70 3.13 -6.93
CA LYS A 390 -12.70 4.37 -7.70
C LYS A 390 -11.69 5.36 -7.12
N THR A 391 -10.95 6.03 -7.98
CA THR A 391 -10.01 7.10 -7.62
C THR A 391 -10.38 8.41 -8.31
N GLN A 392 -9.91 9.52 -7.74
CA GLN A 392 -9.94 10.86 -8.33
C GLN A 392 -8.75 11.12 -9.27
N VAL A 393 -7.79 10.19 -9.26
CA VAL A 393 -6.51 10.26 -9.95
C VAL A 393 -6.46 9.14 -10.99
N LYS A 394 -5.58 9.26 -11.97
CA LYS A 394 -5.51 8.32 -13.10
C LYS A 394 -4.16 7.61 -13.16
N GLY A 395 -4.17 6.36 -13.57
CA GLY A 395 -2.97 5.61 -13.95
C GLY A 395 -2.27 6.16 -15.18
N VAL A 396 -0.99 5.78 -15.31
CA VAL A 396 -0.16 6.00 -16.50
C VAL A 396 -0.58 5.08 -17.65
#